data_AF-A0A945NI38-F1
#
_entry.id   AF-A0A945NI38-F1
#
_cell.length_a   1.000
_cell.length_b   1.000
_cell.length_c   1.000
_cell.angle_alpha   90.00
_cell.angle_beta   90.00
_cell.angle_gamma   90.00
#
_symmetry.space_group_name_H-M   'P 1'
#
loop_
_entity.id
_entity.type
_entity.pdbx_description
1 polymer ?
#
loop_
_entity_poly.entity_id
_entity_poly.type
_entity_poly.pdbx_seq_one_letter_code
_entity_poly.pdbx_strand_id
1 'polypeptide(L)'
;GTGYLVNPIIGVIEPPFELTPQEDEVAEIFEAPLDFLIHPENFERFAREFNGQTRHHFAITWQDYFIWGATAGMLRNLSQRLLSD
;
A
#
# COMPACT_ATOMS: atom_id res chain seq x y z
N GLY A 1 6.81 -13.58 9.90
CA GLY A 1 7.13 -12.71 8.75
C GLY A 1 7.76 -13.53 7.64
N THR A 2 8.28 -12.88 6.59
CA THR A 2 8.97 -13.53 5.45
C THR A 2 10.48 -13.68 5.65
N GLY A 3 11.06 -13.08 6.69
CA GLY A 3 12.51 -13.06 6.92
C GLY A 3 13.23 -11.86 6.28
N TYR A 4 12.48 -10.96 5.64
CA TYR A 4 13.01 -9.73 5.04
C TYR A 4 12.83 -8.52 5.96
N LEU A 5 13.76 -7.57 5.86
CA LEU A 5 13.67 -6.24 6.46
C LEU A 5 13.39 -5.22 5.36
N VAL A 6 12.31 -4.46 5.50
CA VAL A 6 11.89 -3.44 4.53
C VAL A 6 11.78 -2.10 5.25
N ASN A 7 12.42 -1.07 4.69
CA ASN A 7 12.42 0.29 5.23
C ASN A 7 11.62 1.21 4.29
N PRO A 8 10.37 1.60 4.64
CA PRO A 8 9.62 2.55 3.84
C PRO A 8 10.21 3.96 3.96
N ILE A 9 10.47 4.61 2.83
CA ILE A 9 10.94 5.99 2.75
C ILE A 9 9.85 6.83 2.09
N ILE A 10 9.53 7.99 2.68
CA ILE A 10 8.55 8.93 2.14
C ILE A 10 9.28 9.98 1.30
N GLY A 11 8.86 10.13 0.04
CA GLY A 11 9.30 11.19 -0.85
C GLY A 11 8.17 12.19 -1.09
N VAL A 12 8.49 13.48 -1.07
CA VAL A 12 7.60 14.55 -1.53
C VAL A 12 8.12 15.01 -2.88
N ILE A 13 7.26 14.99 -3.89
CA ILE A 13 7.60 15.33 -5.27
C ILE A 13 6.82 16.59 -5.70
N GLU A 14 7.48 17.47 -6.45
CA GLU A 14 6.88 18.70 -6.95
C GLU A 14 6.30 18.45 -8.36
N PRO A 15 4.99 18.62 -8.56
CA PRO A 15 4.38 18.57 -9.89
C PRO A 15 4.61 19.89 -10.68
N PRO A 16 4.56 19.86 -12.02
CA PRO A 16 4.27 18.69 -12.86
C PRO A 16 5.52 17.86 -13.16
N PHE A 17 5.31 16.56 -13.36
CA PHE A 17 6.32 15.64 -13.88
C PHE A 17 5.67 14.65 -14.84
N GLU A 18 6.46 14.10 -15.74
CA GLU A 18 6.03 13.04 -16.64
C GLU A 18 6.49 11.69 -16.10
N LEU A 19 5.60 10.70 -16.14
CA LEU A 19 5.91 9.32 -15.77
C LEU A 19 6.01 8.48 -17.03
N THR A 20 7.11 7.76 -17.19
CA THR A 20 7.31 6.79 -18.27
C THR A 20 7.51 5.41 -17.64
N PRO A 21 6.58 4.45 -17.81
CA PRO A 21 6.75 3.11 -17.27
C PRO A 21 7.89 2.37 -17.99
N GLN A 22 8.61 1.52 -17.27
CA GLN A 22 9.44 0.49 -17.87
C GLN A 22 8.52 -0.72 -18.15
N GLU A 23 8.18 -0.96 -19.41
CA GLU A 23 7.08 -1.86 -19.78
C GLU A 23 7.32 -3.34 -19.43
N ASP A 24 8.57 -3.77 -19.23
CA ASP A 24 8.87 -5.16 -18.85
C ASP A 24 8.59 -5.45 -17.36
N GLU A 25 8.58 -4.41 -16.52
CA GLU A 25 8.40 -4.52 -15.07
C GLU A 25 7.11 -3.83 -14.57
N VAL A 26 6.65 -2.78 -15.25
CA VAL A 26 5.53 -1.92 -14.83
C VAL A 26 4.45 -1.87 -15.90
N ALA A 27 3.36 -2.59 -15.66
CA ALA A 27 2.21 -2.64 -16.58
C ALA A 27 1.34 -1.37 -16.54
N GLU A 28 1.25 -0.71 -15.38
CA GLU A 28 0.39 0.46 -15.18
C GLU A 28 0.90 1.34 -14.04
N ILE A 29 0.63 2.64 -14.15
CA ILE A 29 0.92 3.65 -13.14
C ILE A 29 -0.41 4.34 -12.80
N PHE A 30 -0.74 4.42 -11.51
CA PHE A 30 -1.94 5.08 -11.03
C PHE A 30 -1.65 5.89 -9.76
N GLU A 31 -2.53 6.85 -9.49
CA GLU A 31 -2.51 7.64 -8.27
C GLU A 31 -3.80 7.41 -7.48
N ALA A 32 -3.69 7.45 -6.15
CA ALA A 32 -4.82 7.39 -5.24
C ALA A 32 -4.72 8.54 -4.24
N PRO A 33 -5.84 9.19 -3.87
CA PRO A 33 -5.83 10.27 -2.90
C PRO A 33 -5.21 9.83 -1.57
N LEU A 34 -4.26 10.63 -1.05
CA LEU A 34 -3.55 10.27 0.18
C LEU A 34 -4.50 10.13 1.37
N ASP A 35 -5.47 11.04 1.49
CA ASP A 35 -6.51 11.01 2.51
C ASP A 35 -7.31 9.71 2.49
N PHE A 36 -7.64 9.19 1.30
CA PHE A 36 -8.25 7.87 1.15
C PHE A 36 -7.32 6.75 1.63
N LEU A 37 -6.05 6.76 1.20
CA LEU A 37 -5.09 5.69 1.53
C LEU A 37 -4.71 5.63 3.02
N ILE A 38 -4.85 6.73 3.75
CA ILE A 38 -4.51 6.78 5.18
C ILE A 38 -5.73 6.73 6.11
N HIS A 39 -6.96 6.82 5.60
CA HIS A 39 -8.14 6.79 6.46
C HIS A 39 -8.33 5.41 7.10
N PRO A 40 -8.41 5.28 8.45
CA PRO A 40 -8.46 3.99 9.13
C PRO A 40 -9.62 3.09 8.70
N GLU A 41 -10.75 3.68 8.30
CA GLU A 41 -11.95 2.94 7.86
C GLU A 41 -11.79 2.26 6.49
N ASN A 42 -10.83 2.70 5.67
CA ASN A 42 -10.56 2.10 4.37
C ASN A 42 -9.65 0.86 4.46
N PHE A 43 -9.16 0.52 5.65
CA PHE A 43 -8.34 -0.67 5.86
C PHE A 43 -9.21 -1.88 6.21
N GLU A 44 -9.18 -2.88 5.34
CA GLU A 44 -9.85 -4.15 5.51
C GLU A 44 -8.88 -5.23 5.99
N ARG A 45 -9.39 -6.22 6.73
CA ARG A 45 -8.64 -7.44 7.05
C ARG A 45 -8.97 -8.52 6.03
N PHE A 46 -8.00 -8.85 5.19
CA PHE A 46 -8.11 -9.94 4.23
C PHE A 46 -7.36 -11.17 4.73
N ALA A 47 -7.99 -12.34 4.67
CA ALA A 47 -7.38 -13.62 5.01
C ALA A 47 -6.98 -14.37 3.74
N ARG A 48 -5.75 -14.87 3.70
CA ARG A 48 -5.28 -15.77 2.64
C ARG A 48 -4.57 -16.96 3.26
N GLU A 49 -4.81 -18.15 2.71
CA GLU A 49 -3.99 -19.31 3.05
C GLU A 49 -2.60 -19.18 2.44
N PHE A 50 -1.58 -19.38 3.26
CA PHE A 50 -0.19 -19.41 2.85
C PHE A 50 0.54 -20.51 3.60
N ASN A 51 1.11 -21.48 2.88
CA ASN A 51 1.78 -22.66 3.44
C ASN A 51 0.94 -23.40 4.50
N GLY A 52 -0.35 -23.60 4.21
CA GLY A 52 -1.28 -24.31 5.10
C GLY A 52 -1.67 -23.54 6.37
N GLN A 53 -1.34 -22.25 6.46
CA GLN A 53 -1.75 -21.38 7.56
C GLN A 53 -2.53 -20.18 7.02
N THR A 54 -3.67 -19.89 7.65
CA THR A 54 -4.41 -18.65 7.38
C THR A 54 -3.63 -17.47 7.93
N ARG A 55 -3.25 -16.54 7.04
CA ARG A 55 -2.62 -15.27 7.41
C ARG A 55 -3.58 -14.13 7.15
N HIS A 56 -3.69 -13.24 8.13
CA HIS A 56 -4.42 -11.99 7.98
C HIS A 56 -3.48 -10.88 7.53
N HIS A 57 -3.86 -10.21 6.46
CA HIS A 57 -3.19 -9.04 5.91
C HIS A 57 -4.15 -7.85 5.91
N PHE A 58 -3.59 -6.65 5.92
CA PHE A 58 -4.37 -5.45 5.60
C PHE A 58 -4.52 -5.33 4.08
N ALA A 59 -5.64 -4.77 3.67
CA ALA A 59 -5.91 -4.38 2.30
C ALA A 59 -6.65 -3.04 2.25
N ILE A 60 -6.54 -2.35 1.13
CA ILE A 60 -7.31 -1.17 0.75
C ILE A 60 -7.79 -1.43 -0.68
N THR A 61 -9.08 -1.20 -0.94
CA THR A 61 -9.62 -1.24 -2.29
C THR A 61 -9.87 0.18 -2.77
N TRP A 62 -9.13 0.65 -3.77
CA TRP A 62 -9.34 1.95 -4.41
C TRP A 62 -9.74 1.73 -5.86
N GLN A 63 -11.01 2.01 -6.20
CA GLN A 63 -11.58 1.68 -7.51
C GLN A 63 -11.34 0.19 -7.83
N ASP A 64 -10.71 -0.12 -8.96
CA ASP A 64 -10.39 -1.48 -9.38
C ASP A 64 -9.05 -2.00 -8.80
N TYR A 65 -8.35 -1.19 -7.99
CA TYR A 65 -7.05 -1.54 -7.41
C TYR A 65 -7.20 -2.14 -6.01
N PHE A 66 -6.83 -3.41 -5.90
CA PHE A 66 -6.73 -4.10 -4.61
C PHE A 66 -5.29 -4.04 -4.07
N ILE A 67 -5.03 -3.11 -3.15
CA ILE A 67 -3.72 -2.86 -2.55
C ILE A 67 -3.61 -3.66 -1.25
N TRP A 68 -2.70 -4.63 -1.18
CA TRP A 68 -2.64 -5.57 -0.04
C TRP A 68 -1.21 -5.93 0.36
N GLY A 69 -1.08 -6.75 1.40
CA GLY A 69 0.20 -7.34 1.79
C GLY A 69 1.19 -6.32 2.37
N ALA A 70 2.43 -6.34 1.87
CA ALA A 70 3.48 -5.44 2.37
C ALA A 70 3.13 -3.97 2.15
N THR A 71 2.59 -3.61 0.98
CA THR A 71 2.21 -2.24 0.64
C THR A 71 1.14 -1.69 1.56
N ALA A 72 0.03 -2.42 1.74
CA ALA A 72 -1.03 -2.01 2.68
C ALA A 72 -0.52 -1.95 4.13
N GLY A 73 0.40 -2.83 4.52
CA GLY A 73 1.06 -2.76 5.83
C GLY A 73 1.88 -1.46 6.02
N MET A 74 2.61 -1.04 4.98
CA MET A 74 3.36 0.23 4.99
C MET A 74 2.42 1.43 5.04
N LEU A 75 1.35 1.44 4.24
CA LEU A 75 0.33 2.49 4.25
C LEU A 75 -0.37 2.60 5.62
N ARG A 76 -0.68 1.47 6.26
CA ARG A 76 -1.23 1.46 7.62
C ARG A 76 -0.27 2.07 8.64
N ASN A 77 1.02 1.79 8.52
CA ASN A 77 2.01 2.40 9.41
C ASN A 77 2.12 3.91 9.19
N LEU A 78 2.06 4.37 7.93
CA LEU A 78 2.02 5.79 7.61
C LEU A 78 0.76 6.46 8.19
N SER A 79 -0.41 5.86 7.99
CA SER A 79 -1.69 6.30 8.56
C SER A 79 -1.60 6.52 10.06
N GLN A 80 -1.11 5.52 10.79
CA GLN A 80 -0.93 5.63 12.24
C GLN A 80 -0.01 6.78 12.63
N ARG A 81 1.07 7.04 11.88
CA ARG A 81 2.00 8.14 12.20
C ARG A 81 1.45 9.53 11.90
N LEU A 82 0.63 9.66 10.86
CA LEU A 82 0.07 10.95 10.44
C LEU A 82 -1.19 11.33 11.22
N LEU A 83 -1.95 10.34 11.70
CA LEU A 83 -3.24 10.55 12.37
C LEU A 83 -3.19 10.35 13.89
N SER A 84 -2.03 10.06 14.46
CA SER A 84 -1.86 10.08 15.92
C SER A 84 -1.67 11.54 16.36
N ASP A 85 -2.47 11.98 17.34
CA ASP A 85 -2.21 13.21 18.10
C ASP A 85 -0.91 13.12 18.92
#